data_AF-A0A533B3X2-F1
#
_entry.id   AF-A0A533B3X2-F1
#
_cell.length_a   1.000
_cell.length_b   1.000
_cell.length_c   1.000
_cell.angle_alpha   90.00
_cell.angle_beta   90.00
_cell.angle_gamma   90.00
#
_symmetry.space_group_name_H-M   'P 1'
#
loop_
_entity.id
_entity.type
_entity.pdbx_description
1 polymer ?
#
loop_
_entity_poly.entity_id
_entity_poly.type
_entity_poly.pdbx_seq_one_letter_code
_entity_poly.pdbx_strand_id
1 'polypeptide(L)'
;MARVLFSISAMIFIGLLVVMVPHSSQMISPSPEASPSPAFDKAGIRILQARYKTLSKQLYQLMPHQPYILVDTARNHLYVKRQQEVVLEAVASTGSGTILDKPGDSNSQWVFDTPRGEFLVQSKLTNPAWVKPDWAFIEEGLMVPKNSSDRVEQGVLGEYALGFGKGYFIHGTLYTRMLGKNVTHGCIRLNDGDLKSVYQFARVGTPIMIF
;
A
#
# COMPACT_ATOMS: atom_id res chain seq x y z
N MET A 1 -28.64 -3.96 88.84
CA MET A 1 -28.30 -5.04 89.80
C MET A 1 -27.69 -6.20 89.01
N ALA A 2 -26.59 -6.79 89.52
CA ALA A 2 -25.89 -8.07 89.16
C ALA A 2 -25.50 -8.30 87.66
N ARG A 3 -24.25 -8.39 87.17
CA ARG A 3 -23.00 -9.15 87.48
C ARG A 3 -23.05 -10.69 87.33
N VAL A 4 -22.01 -11.23 86.64
CA VAL A 4 -21.33 -12.56 86.74
C VAL A 4 -21.72 -13.63 85.67
N LEU A 5 -20.88 -14.47 85.02
CA LEU A 5 -19.42 -14.68 84.73
C LEU A 5 -19.23 -15.92 83.75
N PHE A 6 -18.00 -16.12 83.22
CA PHE A 6 -17.30 -17.35 82.69
C PHE A 6 -17.73 -17.97 81.33
N SER A 7 -16.89 -18.11 80.27
CA SER A 7 -15.60 -18.83 80.02
C SER A 7 -15.77 -20.28 79.55
N ILE A 8 -15.20 -20.64 78.38
CA ILE A 8 -14.18 -21.71 78.14
C ILE A 8 -14.07 -22.05 76.63
N SER A 9 -12.81 -22.16 76.20
CA SER A 9 -12.27 -22.55 74.89
C SER A 9 -12.42 -24.05 74.57
N ALA A 10 -12.54 -24.41 73.29
CA ALA A 10 -12.18 -25.75 72.79
C ALA A 10 -11.62 -25.67 71.36
N MET A 11 -10.35 -26.05 71.21
CA MET A 11 -9.65 -26.22 69.93
C MET A 11 -10.16 -27.44 69.16
N ILE A 12 -10.27 -27.33 67.83
CA ILE A 12 -10.43 -28.49 66.94
C ILE A 12 -9.33 -28.46 65.86
N PHE A 13 -8.63 -29.59 65.79
CA PHE A 13 -7.49 -29.94 64.94
C PHE A 13 -7.80 -29.82 63.44
N ILE A 14 -6.86 -29.26 62.68
CA ILE A 14 -6.87 -29.23 61.21
C ILE A 14 -6.02 -30.41 60.70
N GLY A 15 -6.66 -31.40 60.07
CA GLY A 15 -5.97 -32.48 59.36
C GLY A 15 -5.71 -32.08 57.90
N LEU A 16 -4.43 -31.99 57.53
CA LEU A 16 -3.98 -31.73 56.16
C LEU A 16 -3.92 -33.06 55.37
N LEU A 17 -4.86 -33.26 54.44
CA LEU A 17 -4.87 -34.41 53.53
C LEU A 17 -4.04 -34.07 52.28
N VAL A 18 -2.80 -34.58 52.21
CA VAL A 18 -1.94 -34.45 51.02
C VAL A 18 -2.33 -35.54 50.01
N VAL A 19 -2.94 -35.13 48.90
CA VAL A 19 -3.20 -36.02 47.76
C VAL A 19 -1.94 -36.08 46.91
N MET A 20 -1.28 -37.24 46.85
CA MET A 20 -0.17 -37.48 45.92
C MET A 20 -0.71 -37.73 44.51
N VAL A 21 -0.45 -36.80 43.59
CA VAL A 21 -0.68 -36.99 42.15
C VAL A 21 0.59 -37.61 41.54
N PRO A 22 0.51 -38.76 40.85
CA PRO A 22 1.68 -39.33 40.18
C PRO A 22 2.11 -38.45 39.00
N HIS A 23 3.37 -38.04 39.01
CA HIS A 23 3.99 -37.23 37.95
C HIS A 23 4.25 -38.12 36.73
N SER A 24 3.44 -37.98 35.67
CA SER A 24 3.71 -38.62 34.38
C SER A 24 4.90 -37.91 33.72
N SER A 25 6.07 -38.54 33.74
CA SER A 25 7.23 -38.09 32.96
C SER A 25 6.92 -38.28 31.47
N GLN A 26 6.49 -37.23 30.78
CA GLN A 26 6.55 -37.22 29.32
C GLN A 26 8.02 -37.32 28.91
N MET A 27 8.37 -38.39 28.21
CA MET A 27 9.63 -38.50 27.49
C MET A 27 9.68 -37.37 26.46
N ILE A 28 10.59 -36.43 26.66
CA ILE A 28 10.94 -35.41 25.67
C ILE A 28 11.57 -36.15 24.49
N SER A 29 10.84 -36.24 23.38
CA SER A 29 11.43 -36.62 22.10
C SER A 29 12.56 -35.63 21.78
N PRO A 30 13.74 -36.09 21.32
CA PRO A 30 14.78 -35.18 20.90
C PRO A 30 14.22 -34.29 19.78
N SER A 31 14.36 -32.98 19.95
CA SER A 31 14.04 -32.00 18.92
C SER A 31 14.78 -32.37 17.63
N PRO A 32 14.16 -32.26 16.44
CA PRO A 32 14.91 -32.43 15.20
C PRO A 32 16.07 -31.42 15.23
N GLU A 33 17.30 -31.93 15.14
CA GLU A 33 18.50 -31.11 15.06
C GLU A 33 18.24 -29.96 14.08
N ALA A 34 18.36 -28.73 14.57
CA ALA A 34 18.36 -27.56 13.71
C ALA A 34 19.42 -27.82 12.64
N SER A 35 18.98 -27.88 11.38
CA SER A 35 19.90 -27.97 10.25
C SER A 35 20.97 -26.87 10.41
N PRO A 36 22.26 -27.18 10.17
CA PRO A 36 23.30 -26.18 10.38
C PRO A 36 22.96 -24.93 9.58
N SER A 37 22.94 -23.78 10.26
CA SER A 37 22.86 -22.48 9.60
C SER A 37 23.91 -22.46 8.49
N PRO A 38 23.58 -22.04 7.26
CA PRO A 38 24.54 -22.05 6.17
C PRO A 38 25.77 -21.28 6.64
N ALA A 39 26.92 -21.96 6.67
CA ALA A 39 28.18 -21.36 7.07
C ALA A 39 28.37 -20.06 6.27
N PHE A 40 28.74 -18.96 6.95
CA PHE A 40 28.98 -17.67 6.31
C PHE A 40 30.09 -17.79 5.26
N ASP A 41 29.70 -18.01 4.00
CA ASP A 41 30.63 -18.11 2.88
C ASP A 41 31.14 -16.72 2.49
N LYS A 42 32.34 -16.39 3.00
CA LYS A 42 33.05 -15.15 2.68
C LYS A 42 33.33 -15.01 1.17
N ALA A 43 33.50 -16.11 0.44
CA ALA A 43 33.71 -16.06 -1.01
C ALA A 43 32.41 -15.70 -1.73
N GLY A 44 31.30 -16.34 -1.37
CA GLY A 44 29.95 -15.99 -1.84
C GLY A 44 29.59 -14.53 -1.57
N ILE A 45 29.91 -14.00 -0.37
CA ILE A 45 29.68 -12.58 -0.04
C ILE A 45 30.48 -11.66 -0.98
N ARG A 46 31.76 -11.95 -1.26
CA ARG A 46 32.58 -11.14 -2.17
C ARG A 46 32.04 -11.14 -3.60
N ILE A 47 31.59 -12.30 -4.08
CA ILE A 47 30.97 -12.43 -5.40
C ILE A 47 29.68 -11.60 -5.46
N LEU A 48 28.84 -11.69 -4.44
CA LEU A 48 27.59 -10.92 -4.37
C LEU A 48 27.86 -9.41 -4.33
N GLN A 49 28.84 -8.96 -3.56
CA GLN A 49 29.26 -7.56 -3.50
C GLN A 49 29.76 -7.05 -4.84
N ALA A 50 30.59 -7.83 -5.55
CA ALA A 50 31.06 -7.49 -6.89
C ALA A 50 29.90 -7.38 -7.88
N ARG A 51 28.96 -8.35 -7.85
CA ARG A 51 27.77 -8.33 -8.69
C ARG A 51 26.87 -7.13 -8.39
N TYR A 52 26.64 -6.84 -7.11
CA TYR A 52 25.90 -5.66 -6.66
C TYR A 52 26.53 -4.37 -7.19
N LYS A 53 27.87 -4.23 -7.09
CA LYS A 53 28.58 -3.06 -7.61
C LYS A 53 28.40 -2.89 -9.12
N THR A 54 28.53 -3.98 -9.88
CA THR A 54 28.33 -3.97 -11.33
C THR A 54 26.90 -3.60 -11.71
N LEU A 55 25.91 -4.27 -11.12
CA LEU A 55 24.49 -4.00 -11.35
C LEU A 55 24.11 -2.58 -10.97
N SER A 56 24.61 -2.10 -9.81
CA SER A 56 24.37 -0.73 -9.38
C SER A 56 24.90 0.25 -10.42
N LYS A 57 26.15 0.07 -10.88
CA LYS A 57 26.76 0.90 -11.94
C LYS A 57 25.94 0.90 -13.23
N GLN A 58 25.46 -0.26 -13.67
CA GLN A 58 24.62 -0.38 -14.86
C GLN A 58 23.29 0.35 -14.67
N LEU A 59 22.66 0.23 -13.50
CA LEU A 59 21.42 0.91 -13.18
C LEU A 59 21.59 2.43 -13.22
N TYR A 60 22.69 2.97 -12.66
CA TYR A 60 22.99 4.40 -12.74
C TYR A 60 23.09 4.91 -14.18
N GLN A 61 23.60 4.09 -15.10
CA GLN A 61 23.75 4.47 -16.52
C GLN A 61 22.41 4.44 -17.27
N LEU A 62 21.46 3.63 -16.83
CA LEU A 62 20.13 3.52 -17.43
C LEU A 62 19.11 4.50 -16.85
N MET A 63 19.37 5.02 -15.65
CA MET A 63 18.47 5.96 -15.00
C MET A 63 18.30 7.26 -15.80
N PRO A 64 17.09 7.85 -15.83
CA PRO A 64 16.88 9.14 -16.47
C PRO A 64 17.79 10.22 -15.86
N HIS A 65 18.52 10.93 -16.71
CA HIS A 65 19.31 12.09 -16.28
C HIS A 65 18.41 13.25 -15.86
N GLN A 66 17.24 13.36 -16.47
CA GLN A 66 16.23 14.31 -16.07
C GLN A 66 15.48 13.83 -14.82
N PRO A 67 15.02 14.76 -13.97
CA PRO A 67 13.83 14.60 -13.14
C PRO A 67 12.82 13.55 -13.61
N TYR A 68 12.49 12.58 -12.76
CA TYR A 68 11.49 11.55 -13.05
C TYR A 68 10.62 11.22 -11.83
N ILE A 69 9.44 10.70 -12.11
CA ILE A 69 8.48 10.21 -11.11
C ILE A 69 8.61 8.70 -11.03
N LEU A 70 8.62 8.17 -9.82
CA LEU A 70 8.67 6.74 -9.53
C LEU A 70 7.51 6.39 -8.60
N VAL A 71 6.71 5.39 -8.95
CA VAL A 71 5.53 4.98 -8.21
C VAL A 71 5.69 3.53 -7.79
N ASP A 72 5.70 3.30 -6.48
CA ASP A 72 5.69 1.98 -5.86
C ASP A 72 4.24 1.63 -5.50
N THR A 73 3.59 0.79 -6.31
CA THR A 73 2.18 0.41 -6.13
C THR A 73 1.98 -0.54 -4.94
N ALA A 74 3.04 -1.25 -4.53
CA ALA A 74 3.00 -2.18 -3.39
C ALA A 74 3.11 -1.44 -2.06
N ARG A 75 3.94 -0.39 -1.99
CA ARG A 75 4.05 0.47 -0.80
C ARG A 75 3.10 1.65 -0.82
N ASN A 76 2.43 1.91 -1.94
CA ASN A 76 1.57 3.06 -2.12
C ASN A 76 2.32 4.38 -1.88
N HIS A 77 3.48 4.52 -2.51
CA HIS A 77 4.32 5.72 -2.44
C HIS A 77 4.64 6.24 -3.84
N LEU A 78 4.70 7.56 -3.96
CA LEU A 78 5.22 8.26 -5.13
C LEU A 78 6.49 9.02 -4.72
N TYR A 79 7.53 8.86 -5.50
CA TYR A 79 8.78 9.57 -5.35
C TYR A 79 9.03 10.43 -6.58
N VAL A 80 9.58 11.60 -6.33
CA VAL A 80 10.19 12.42 -7.36
C VAL A 80 11.69 12.30 -7.19
N LYS A 81 12.37 11.87 -8.24
CA LYS A 81 13.80 11.57 -8.19
C LYS A 81 14.58 12.38 -9.21
N ARG A 82 15.81 12.74 -8.83
CA ARG A 82 16.84 13.22 -9.73
C ARG A 82 18.03 12.30 -9.56
N GLN A 83 18.30 11.48 -10.58
CA GLN A 83 19.22 10.35 -10.42
C GLN A 83 18.80 9.49 -9.20
N GLN A 84 19.66 9.33 -8.20
CA GLN A 84 19.34 8.54 -7.01
C GLN A 84 18.72 9.34 -5.87
N GLU A 85 18.83 10.66 -5.92
CA GLU A 85 18.31 11.52 -4.88
C GLU A 85 16.78 11.55 -4.95
N VAL A 86 16.15 11.35 -3.80
CA VAL A 86 14.71 11.56 -3.62
C VAL A 86 14.53 13.04 -3.27
N VAL A 87 13.92 13.78 -4.19
CA VAL A 87 13.65 15.22 -4.04
C VAL A 87 12.32 15.44 -3.33
N LEU A 88 11.36 14.54 -3.55
CA LEU A 88 10.07 14.53 -2.88
C LEU A 88 9.59 13.09 -2.71
N GLU A 89 8.95 12.84 -1.58
CA GLU A 89 8.25 11.60 -1.27
C GLU A 89 6.82 11.95 -0.88
N ALA A 90 5.86 11.18 -1.39
CA ALA A 90 4.44 11.38 -1.15
C ALA A 90 3.74 10.03 -0.94
N VAL A 91 2.80 10.01 0.00
CA VAL A 91 1.89 8.87 0.15
C VAL A 91 0.89 8.91 -1.01
N ALA A 92 0.76 7.79 -1.71
CA ALA A 92 -0.13 7.63 -2.84
C ALA A 92 -1.24 6.61 -2.55
N SER A 93 -2.32 6.64 -3.32
CA SER A 93 -3.23 5.50 -3.43
C SER A 93 -3.34 5.08 -4.87
N THR A 94 -3.31 3.77 -5.10
CA THR A 94 -3.21 3.18 -6.45
C THR A 94 -4.39 2.24 -6.71
N GLY A 95 -4.39 1.57 -7.86
CA GLY A 95 -5.44 0.67 -8.31
C GLY A 95 -5.77 -0.39 -7.25
N SER A 96 -7.06 -0.66 -7.09
CA SER A 96 -7.59 -1.66 -6.17
C SER A 96 -7.35 -3.10 -6.64
N GLY A 97 -7.16 -3.31 -7.94
CA GLY A 97 -7.14 -4.63 -8.56
C GLY A 97 -8.52 -5.30 -8.60
N THR A 98 -9.59 -4.59 -8.22
CA THR A 98 -10.95 -5.09 -8.32
C THR A 98 -11.34 -5.29 -9.78
N ILE A 99 -12.17 -6.31 -10.02
CA ILE A 99 -12.69 -6.66 -11.34
C ILE A 99 -14.18 -6.33 -11.37
N LEU A 100 -14.62 -5.67 -12.44
CA LEU A 100 -16.03 -5.41 -12.71
C LEU A 100 -16.39 -5.97 -14.09
N ASP A 101 -17.40 -6.82 -14.13
CA ASP A 101 -17.91 -7.39 -15.38
C ASP A 101 -18.60 -6.31 -16.23
N LYS A 102 -18.36 -6.33 -17.55
CA LYS A 102 -19.05 -5.41 -18.45
C LYS A 102 -20.46 -5.94 -18.76
N PRO A 103 -21.52 -5.16 -18.50
CA PRO A 103 -22.87 -5.56 -18.88
C PRO A 103 -22.97 -5.82 -20.39
N GLY A 104 -23.57 -6.96 -20.76
CA GLY A 104 -23.83 -7.31 -22.16
C GLY A 104 -22.67 -7.97 -22.90
N ASP A 105 -21.51 -8.14 -22.29
CA ASP A 105 -20.37 -8.87 -22.85
C ASP A 105 -19.74 -9.77 -21.78
N SER A 106 -20.12 -11.05 -21.79
CA SER A 106 -19.66 -12.04 -20.80
C SER A 106 -18.15 -12.31 -20.85
N ASN A 107 -17.45 -11.85 -21.90
CA ASN A 107 -16.02 -12.10 -22.08
C ASN A 107 -15.16 -10.86 -21.84
N SER A 108 -15.74 -9.73 -21.39
CA SER A 108 -14.94 -8.55 -21.09
C SER A 108 -15.20 -7.99 -19.69
N GLN A 109 -14.10 -7.59 -19.06
CA GLN A 109 -14.08 -7.08 -17.69
C GLN A 109 -13.29 -5.77 -17.65
N TRP A 110 -13.58 -4.92 -16.68
CA TRP A 110 -12.67 -3.86 -16.25
C TRP A 110 -11.85 -4.37 -15.09
N VAL A 111 -10.53 -4.23 -15.18
CA VAL A 111 -9.60 -4.51 -14.09
C VAL A 111 -9.03 -3.19 -13.62
N PHE A 112 -9.24 -2.88 -12.34
CA PHE A 112 -8.93 -1.59 -11.75
C PHE A 112 -7.50 -1.52 -11.19
N ASP A 113 -6.54 -1.81 -12.05
CA ASP A 113 -5.11 -1.72 -11.73
C ASP A 113 -4.52 -0.37 -12.11
N THR A 114 -3.54 0.10 -11.34
CA THR A 114 -2.62 1.13 -11.84
C THR A 114 -1.65 0.44 -12.80
N PRO A 115 -1.56 0.88 -14.07
CA PRO A 115 -0.77 0.18 -15.06
C PRO A 115 0.72 0.27 -14.74
N ARG A 116 1.42 -0.86 -14.79
CA ARG A 116 2.87 -0.94 -14.57
C ARG A 116 3.65 -0.65 -15.85
N GLY A 117 4.87 -0.14 -15.70
CA GLY A 117 5.79 0.14 -16.80
C GLY A 117 6.25 1.59 -16.85
N GLU A 118 6.71 2.00 -18.04
CA GLU A 118 7.25 3.33 -18.31
C GLU A 118 6.22 4.18 -19.04
N PHE A 119 6.02 5.39 -18.54
CA PHE A 119 5.09 6.38 -19.09
C PHE A 119 5.77 7.76 -19.12
N LEU A 120 5.08 8.70 -19.74
CA LEU A 120 5.45 10.10 -19.73
C LEU A 120 4.26 10.90 -19.23
N VAL A 121 4.51 12.02 -18.55
CA VAL A 121 3.47 13.04 -18.35
C VAL A 121 3.05 13.56 -19.72
N GLN A 122 1.82 13.30 -20.13
CA GLN A 122 1.26 13.71 -21.41
C GLN A 122 0.51 15.04 -21.31
N SER A 123 -0.12 15.31 -20.17
CA SER A 123 -0.88 16.54 -19.96
C SER A 123 -0.81 17.02 -18.51
N LYS A 124 -1.05 18.32 -18.32
CA LYS A 124 -1.13 18.97 -17.02
C LYS A 124 -2.40 19.81 -16.97
N LEU A 125 -3.25 19.59 -15.98
CA LEU A 125 -4.53 20.27 -15.83
C LEU A 125 -4.61 20.97 -14.47
N THR A 126 -5.31 22.10 -14.43
CA THR A 126 -5.64 22.86 -13.22
C THR A 126 -7.16 22.87 -13.04
N ASN A 127 -7.63 22.64 -11.81
CA ASN A 127 -9.04 22.44 -11.48
C ASN A 127 -9.77 21.53 -12.48
N PRO A 128 -9.26 20.29 -12.71
CA PRO A 128 -9.82 19.40 -13.71
C PRO A 128 -11.20 18.89 -13.28
N ALA A 129 -12.12 18.86 -14.25
CA ALA A 129 -13.36 18.13 -14.14
C ALA A 129 -13.13 16.65 -14.41
N TRP A 130 -13.79 15.77 -13.66
CA TRP A 130 -13.85 14.35 -13.97
C TRP A 130 -15.01 14.06 -14.91
N VAL A 131 -14.73 13.40 -16.02
CA VAL A 131 -15.76 12.87 -16.92
C VAL A 131 -15.95 11.39 -16.58
N LYS A 132 -17.06 11.06 -15.91
CA LYS A 132 -17.38 9.71 -15.44
C LYS A 132 -17.43 8.72 -16.62
N PRO A 133 -16.57 7.70 -16.63
CA PRO A 133 -16.67 6.59 -17.57
C PRO A 133 -17.86 5.69 -17.22
N ASP A 134 -18.28 4.83 -18.15
CA ASP A 134 -19.47 3.99 -17.98
C ASP A 134 -19.45 3.13 -16.72
N TRP A 135 -18.28 2.57 -16.37
CA TRP A 135 -18.12 1.75 -15.18
C TRP A 135 -18.53 2.48 -13.89
N ALA A 136 -18.37 3.80 -13.83
CA ALA A 136 -18.68 4.59 -12.63
C ALA A 136 -20.18 4.71 -12.36
N PHE A 137 -21.02 4.54 -13.38
CA PHE A 137 -22.47 4.47 -13.21
C PHE A 137 -22.91 3.05 -12.90
N ILE A 138 -22.31 2.07 -13.57
CA ILE A 138 -22.64 0.65 -13.41
C ILE A 138 -22.31 0.17 -11.99
N GLU A 139 -21.17 0.57 -11.43
CA GLU A 139 -20.77 0.25 -10.06
C GLU A 139 -21.78 0.77 -9.02
N GLU A 140 -22.41 1.91 -9.30
CA GLU A 140 -23.46 2.52 -8.45
C GLU A 140 -24.88 1.98 -8.75
N GLY A 141 -25.03 1.03 -9.69
CA GLY A 141 -26.33 0.52 -10.11
C GLY A 141 -27.17 1.52 -10.92
N LEU A 142 -26.54 2.53 -11.50
CA LEU A 142 -27.17 3.61 -12.26
C LEU A 142 -27.12 3.34 -13.76
N MET A 143 -28.09 3.91 -14.49
CA MET A 143 -28.05 3.93 -15.94
C MET A 143 -26.97 4.88 -16.44
N VAL A 144 -26.21 4.43 -17.42
CA VAL A 144 -25.18 5.21 -18.10
C VAL A 144 -25.82 6.36 -18.91
N PRO A 145 -25.50 7.64 -18.62
CA PRO A 145 -26.09 8.76 -19.32
C PRO A 145 -25.71 8.81 -20.81
N LYS A 146 -26.69 9.15 -21.66
CA LYS A 146 -26.46 9.38 -23.10
C LYS A 146 -25.80 10.73 -23.37
N ASN A 147 -26.11 11.75 -22.57
CA ASN A 147 -25.53 13.07 -22.72
C ASN A 147 -24.18 13.15 -21.99
N SER A 148 -23.21 13.84 -22.58
CA SER A 148 -21.88 13.99 -22.00
C SER A 148 -21.84 14.94 -20.80
N SER A 149 -22.72 15.96 -20.76
CA SER A 149 -22.84 16.91 -19.65
C SER A 149 -23.14 16.22 -18.32
N ASP A 150 -23.97 15.18 -18.36
CA ASP A 150 -24.48 14.47 -17.18
C ASP A 150 -23.41 13.54 -16.58
N ARG A 151 -22.22 13.49 -17.18
CA ARG A 151 -21.06 12.72 -16.72
C ARG A 151 -20.01 13.57 -16.04
N VAL A 152 -20.17 14.90 -16.04
CA VAL A 152 -19.13 15.82 -15.56
C VAL A 152 -19.30 16.05 -14.07
N GLU A 153 -18.26 15.76 -13.30
CA GLU A 153 -18.19 16.01 -11.87
C GLU A 153 -16.98 16.89 -11.53
N GLN A 154 -17.22 17.99 -10.80
CA GLN A 154 -16.21 18.98 -10.48
C GLN A 154 -15.56 18.69 -9.12
N GLY A 155 -14.28 19.06 -8.97
CA GLY A 155 -13.58 19.06 -7.68
C GLY A 155 -13.11 17.71 -7.14
N VAL A 156 -13.62 16.58 -7.63
CA VAL A 156 -13.23 15.24 -7.14
C VAL A 156 -11.78 14.85 -7.44
N LEU A 157 -11.17 15.47 -8.45
CA LEU A 157 -9.78 15.27 -8.83
C LEU A 157 -8.81 16.23 -8.11
N GLY A 158 -9.31 17.10 -7.23
CA GLY A 158 -8.52 18.15 -6.57
C GLY A 158 -8.12 19.30 -7.51
N GLU A 159 -7.14 20.09 -7.11
CA GLU A 159 -6.72 21.31 -7.84
C GLU A 159 -5.85 21.03 -9.07
N TYR A 160 -5.23 19.86 -9.17
CA TYR A 160 -4.27 19.54 -10.23
C TYR A 160 -4.44 18.10 -10.73
N ALA A 161 -4.09 17.86 -11.99
CA ALA A 161 -3.91 16.50 -12.50
C ALA A 161 -2.80 16.42 -13.55
N LEU A 162 -2.09 15.30 -13.56
CA LEU A 162 -1.07 14.93 -14.53
C LEU A 162 -1.55 13.70 -15.29
N GLY A 163 -1.93 13.86 -16.56
CA GLY A 163 -2.36 12.74 -17.39
C GLY A 163 -1.17 11.98 -17.93
N PHE A 164 -1.21 10.65 -17.89
CA PHE A 164 -0.12 9.80 -18.40
C PHE A 164 -0.59 8.71 -19.38
N GLY A 165 -1.83 8.83 -19.87
CA GLY A 165 -2.37 8.05 -20.97
C GLY A 165 -3.54 7.15 -20.59
N LYS A 166 -4.34 6.75 -21.59
CA LYS A 166 -5.48 5.82 -21.45
C LYS A 166 -6.49 6.20 -20.34
N GLY A 167 -6.64 7.50 -20.05
CA GLY A 167 -7.54 7.98 -19.00
C GLY A 167 -6.98 7.92 -17.58
N TYR A 168 -5.70 7.57 -17.40
CA TYR A 168 -5.04 7.57 -16.09
C TYR A 168 -4.39 8.91 -15.76
N PHE A 169 -4.52 9.31 -14.50
CA PHE A 169 -3.99 10.55 -13.96
C PHE A 169 -3.31 10.34 -12.62
N ILE A 170 -2.28 11.15 -12.34
CA ILE A 170 -1.85 11.47 -10.97
C ILE A 170 -2.63 12.72 -10.58
N HIS A 171 -3.47 12.65 -9.56
CA HIS A 171 -4.40 13.73 -9.19
C HIS A 171 -4.66 13.79 -7.67
N GLY A 172 -5.39 14.81 -7.22
CA GLY A 172 -5.75 15.01 -5.82
C GLY A 172 -6.96 14.17 -5.40
N THR A 173 -7.37 14.25 -4.15
CA THR A 173 -8.57 13.53 -3.72
C THR A 173 -9.26 14.18 -2.53
N LEU A 174 -10.58 14.14 -2.53
CA LEU A 174 -11.40 14.52 -1.37
C LEU A 174 -11.33 13.47 -0.24
N TYR A 175 -10.87 12.25 -0.53
CA TYR A 175 -10.87 11.13 0.39
C TYR A 175 -9.48 10.88 1.00
N THR A 176 -8.88 11.90 1.59
CA THR A 176 -7.51 11.85 2.13
C THR A 176 -7.28 10.73 3.16
N ARG A 177 -8.31 10.35 3.91
CA ARG A 177 -8.30 9.18 4.84
C ARG A 177 -8.04 7.82 4.18
N MET A 178 -8.12 7.75 2.86
CA MET A 178 -7.89 6.54 2.07
C MET A 178 -6.52 6.54 1.36
N LEU A 179 -5.68 7.55 1.59
CA LEU A 179 -4.30 7.57 1.09
C LEU A 179 -3.47 6.42 1.70
N GLY A 180 -2.53 5.88 0.92
CA GLY A 180 -1.69 4.75 1.31
C GLY A 180 -2.32 3.38 1.04
N LYS A 181 -3.41 3.32 0.26
CA LYS A 181 -4.19 2.10 0.02
C LYS A 181 -4.47 1.87 -1.46
N ASN A 182 -4.63 0.61 -1.84
CA ASN A 182 -5.08 0.18 -3.16
C ASN A 182 -6.61 0.31 -3.27
N VAL A 183 -7.11 1.49 -3.65
CA VAL A 183 -8.56 1.84 -3.55
C VAL A 183 -9.11 2.57 -4.77
N THR A 184 -8.27 2.81 -5.78
CA THR A 184 -8.69 3.57 -6.96
C THR A 184 -9.09 2.64 -8.09
N HIS A 185 -9.64 3.23 -9.14
CA HIS A 185 -9.90 2.58 -10.42
C HIS A 185 -8.68 2.61 -11.37
N GLY A 186 -7.48 2.80 -10.81
CA GLY A 186 -6.19 2.75 -11.50
C GLY A 186 -5.42 4.08 -11.55
N CYS A 187 -6.10 5.21 -11.29
CA CYS A 187 -5.42 6.49 -11.10
C CYS A 187 -4.55 6.51 -9.84
N ILE A 188 -3.62 7.47 -9.76
CA ILE A 188 -2.75 7.66 -8.60
C ILE A 188 -3.24 8.89 -7.84
N ARG A 189 -3.71 8.70 -6.61
CA ARG A 189 -4.22 9.78 -5.76
C ARG A 189 -3.16 10.24 -4.78
N LEU A 190 -3.00 11.55 -4.64
CA LEU A 190 -2.15 12.21 -3.66
C LEU A 190 -2.98 13.16 -2.78
N ASN A 191 -2.43 13.59 -1.66
CA ASN A 191 -2.97 14.77 -0.96
C ASN A 191 -2.63 16.07 -1.72
N ASP A 192 -3.32 17.16 -1.38
CA ASP A 192 -3.23 18.42 -2.12
C ASP A 192 -1.81 19.04 -2.11
N GLY A 193 -1.12 18.99 -0.97
CA GLY A 193 0.22 19.57 -0.80
C GLY A 193 1.29 18.84 -1.62
N ASP A 194 1.29 17.51 -1.53
CA ASP A 194 2.19 16.67 -2.30
C ASP A 194 1.89 16.77 -3.80
N LEU A 195 0.61 16.72 -4.18
CA LEU A 195 0.19 16.88 -5.56
C LEU A 195 0.67 18.21 -6.15
N LYS A 196 0.49 19.31 -5.43
CA LYS A 196 0.95 20.64 -5.87
C LYS A 196 2.45 20.64 -6.12
N SER A 197 3.21 20.04 -5.21
CA SER A 197 4.67 19.96 -5.31
C SER A 197 5.10 19.09 -6.50
N VAL A 198 4.48 17.92 -6.70
CA VAL A 198 4.69 17.06 -7.87
C VAL A 198 4.30 17.78 -9.16
N TYR A 199 3.17 18.49 -9.18
CA TYR A 199 2.70 19.25 -10.34
C TYR A 199 3.66 20.38 -10.70
N GLN A 200 4.19 21.12 -9.73
CA GLN A 200 5.16 22.18 -9.97
C GLN A 200 6.49 21.64 -10.50
N PHE A 201 6.92 20.50 -9.99
CA PHE A 201 8.15 19.84 -10.42
C PHE A 201 8.03 19.27 -11.84
N ALA A 202 6.94 18.56 -12.12
CA ALA A 202 6.76 17.82 -13.37
C ALA A 202 6.46 18.74 -14.55
N ARG A 203 6.94 18.35 -15.73
CA ARG A 203 6.63 18.97 -17.02
C ARG A 203 6.02 17.91 -17.94
N VAL A 204 5.35 18.34 -19.00
CA VAL A 204 5.01 17.41 -20.09
C VAL A 204 6.32 16.79 -20.61
N GLY A 205 6.34 15.47 -20.75
CA GLY A 205 7.52 14.69 -21.07
C GLY A 205 8.35 14.21 -19.86
N THR A 206 7.99 14.58 -18.62
CA THR A 206 8.63 14.00 -17.42
C THR A 206 8.38 12.49 -17.39
N PRO A 207 9.42 11.65 -17.26
CA PRO A 207 9.25 10.20 -17.16
C PRO A 207 8.52 9.78 -15.88
N ILE A 208 7.67 8.77 -15.99
CA ILE A 208 6.98 8.13 -14.90
C ILE A 208 7.27 6.63 -14.98
N MET A 209 7.76 6.05 -13.89
CA MET A 209 8.01 4.62 -13.77
C MET A 209 7.08 4.05 -12.71
N ILE A 210 6.30 3.04 -13.04
CA ILE A 210 5.31 2.43 -12.14
C ILE A 210 5.62 0.94 -11.99
N PHE A 211 5.74 0.45 -10.76
CA PHE A 211 6.01 -0.95 -10.46
C PHE A 211 5.17 -1.50 -9.31
#